data_AF-A0AAC9U3A0-F1
#
_entry.id   AF-A0AAC9U3A0-F1
#
_cell.length_a   1.000
_cell.length_b   1.000
_cell.length_c   1.000
_cell.angle_alpha   90.00
_cell.angle_beta   90.00
_cell.angle_gamma   90.00
#
_symmetry.space_group_name_H-M   'P 1'
#
loop_
_entity.id
_entity.type
_entity.pdbx_description
1 polymer ?
#
loop_
_entity_poly.entity_id
_entity_poly.type
_entity_poly.pdbx_seq_one_letter_code
_entity_poly.pdbx_strand_id
1 'polypeptide(L)'
;MNRPTSSILLLIALYIVIAILAGWRALESQTFDLFTLGVIPVLIGLIARTAWASLVLKIYIGIQTLGFTALGATAIIAYQITPEDVKVVVRGQELPIWAIAMVVLILLSFQWYMAFSKGLKHYLAAPVDTGEKA
;
A
#
# COMPACT_ATOMS: atom_id res chain seq x y z
N MET A 1 -18.02 21.94 1.29
CA MET A 1 -17.47 20.79 2.04
C MET A 1 -17.38 19.55 1.11
N ASN A 2 -16.25 19.36 0.43
CA ASN A 2 -16.04 18.17 -0.41
C ASN A 2 -15.73 16.97 0.49
N ARG A 3 -16.77 16.22 0.88
CA ARG A 3 -16.61 15.02 1.69
C ARG A 3 -15.80 13.97 0.89
N PRO A 4 -14.85 13.27 1.52
CA PRO A 4 -14.14 12.19 0.84
C PRO A 4 -15.15 11.13 0.39
N THR A 5 -15.00 10.64 -0.83
CA THR A 5 -15.79 9.50 -1.31
C THR A 5 -15.44 8.25 -0.50
N SER A 6 -16.34 7.28 -0.44
CA SER A 6 -16.10 6.00 0.24
C SER A 6 -14.82 5.30 -0.23
N SER A 7 -14.50 5.38 -1.52
CA SER A 7 -13.26 4.82 -2.08
C SER A 7 -12.00 5.51 -1.55
N ILE A 8 -12.05 6.83 -1.29
CA ILE A 8 -10.92 7.57 -0.69
C ILE A 8 -10.78 7.21 0.79
N LEU A 9 -11.90 7.10 1.52
CA LEU A 9 -11.89 6.62 2.90
C LEU A 9 -11.32 5.21 3.00
N LEU A 10 -11.69 4.32 2.08
CA LEU A 10 -11.14 2.97 2.00
C LEU A 10 -9.64 2.99 1.70
N LEU A 11 -9.17 3.86 0.79
CA LEU A 11 -7.75 4.03 0.53
C LEU A 11 -7.00 4.50 1.78
N ILE A 12 -7.52 5.49 2.51
CA ILE A 12 -6.91 5.97 3.75
C ILE A 12 -6.87 4.86 4.80
N ALA A 13 -7.97 4.14 5.00
CA ALA A 13 -8.04 3.01 5.93
C ALA A 13 -7.02 1.92 5.57
N LEU A 14 -6.89 1.59 4.28
CA LEU A 14 -5.89 0.65 3.78
C LEU A 14 -4.47 1.12 4.12
N TYR A 15 -4.16 2.40 3.90
CA TYR A 15 -2.83 2.96 4.21
C TYR A 15 -2.55 3.03 5.71
N ILE A 16 -3.57 3.19 6.55
CA ILE A 16 -3.43 3.06 8.01
C ILE A 16 -3.05 1.61 8.37
N VAL A 17 -3.75 0.62 7.82
CA VAL A 17 -3.44 -0.80 8.06
C VAL A 17 -2.03 -1.14 7.58
N ILE A 18 -1.65 -0.69 6.37
CA ILE A 18 -0.29 -0.91 5.83
C ILE A 18 0.74 -0.24 6.75
N ALA A 19 0.49 0.97 7.25
CA ALA A 19 1.41 1.65 8.16
C ALA A 19 1.62 0.89 9.48
N ILE A 20 0.54 0.35 10.05
CA ILE A 20 0.61 -0.48 11.26
C ILE A 20 1.41 -1.75 11.00
N LEU A 21 1.11 -2.47 9.91
CA LEU A 21 1.81 -3.72 9.56
C LEU A 21 3.29 -3.47 9.24
N ALA A 22 3.60 -2.38 8.54
CA ALA A 22 4.96 -1.96 8.24
C ALA A 22 5.73 -1.61 9.52
N GLY A 23 5.12 -0.82 10.40
CA GLY A 23 5.71 -0.48 11.70
C GLY A 23 5.98 -1.73 12.54
N TRP A 24 5.02 -2.66 12.60
CA TRP A 24 5.19 -3.95 13.28
C TRP A 24 6.37 -4.74 12.72
N ARG A 25 6.41 -4.95 11.39
CA ARG A 25 7.51 -5.64 10.70
C ARG A 25 8.86 -4.98 10.99
N ALA A 26 8.92 -3.65 10.97
CA ALA A 26 10.17 -2.92 11.17
C ALA A 26 10.72 -3.07 12.59
N LEU A 27 9.83 -3.11 13.59
CA LEU A 27 10.20 -3.40 14.98
C LEU A 27 10.74 -4.82 15.14
N GLU A 28 10.09 -5.82 14.53
CA GLU A 28 10.55 -7.22 14.58
C GLU A 28 11.88 -7.43 13.84
N SER A 29 12.00 -6.84 12.64
CA SER A 29 13.14 -7.08 11.75
C SER A 29 14.32 -6.13 11.99
N GLN A 30 14.16 -5.15 12.90
CA GLN A 30 15.08 -4.02 13.12
C GLN A 30 15.57 -3.35 11.81
N THR A 31 14.73 -3.37 10.78
CA THR A 31 15.07 -2.93 9.43
C THR A 31 14.07 -1.88 8.98
N PHE A 32 14.59 -0.69 8.65
CA PHE A 32 13.80 0.38 8.05
C PHE A 32 14.08 0.43 6.55
N ASP A 33 13.20 -0.20 5.77
CA ASP A 33 13.27 -0.21 4.31
C ASP A 33 12.30 0.83 3.68
N LEU A 34 12.41 0.98 2.37
CA LEU A 34 11.59 1.92 1.61
C LEU A 34 10.10 1.53 1.59
N PHE A 35 9.77 0.24 1.73
CA PHE A 35 8.39 -0.22 1.86
C PHE A 35 7.76 0.24 3.17
N THR A 36 8.57 0.25 4.23
CA THR A 36 8.18 0.68 5.57
C THR A 36 8.08 2.20 5.66
N LEU A 37 9.11 2.92 5.23
CA LEU A 37 9.15 4.37 5.37
C LEU A 37 8.25 5.09 4.36
N GLY A 38 8.05 4.51 3.17
CA GLY A 38 7.28 5.12 2.08
C GLY A 38 5.78 5.27 2.38
N VAL A 39 5.21 4.46 3.27
CA VAL A 39 3.79 4.55 3.64
C VAL A 39 3.45 5.83 4.42
N ILE A 40 4.39 6.32 5.23
CA ILE A 40 4.22 7.48 6.11
C ILE A 40 3.92 8.75 5.32
N PRO A 41 4.76 9.19 4.36
CA PRO A 41 4.48 10.40 3.59
C PRO A 41 3.21 10.25 2.74
N VAL A 42 2.88 9.05 2.24
CA VAL A 42 1.61 8.83 1.55
C VAL A 42 0.43 9.09 2.49
N LEU A 43 0.44 8.49 3.67
CA LEU A 43 -0.65 8.62 4.64
C LEU A 43 -0.81 10.07 5.11
N ILE A 44 0.31 10.75 5.41
CA ILE A 44 0.32 12.19 5.76
C ILE A 44 -0.33 13.00 4.64
N GLY A 45 0.10 12.80 3.38
CA GLY A 45 -0.44 13.55 2.25
C GLY A 45 -1.93 13.31 2.00
N LEU A 46 -2.41 12.07 2.18
CA LEU A 46 -3.82 11.72 2.03
C LEU A 46 -4.71 12.35 3.11
N ILE A 47 -4.23 12.38 4.37
CA ILE A 47 -4.96 12.98 5.49
C ILE A 47 -4.94 14.51 5.39
N ALA A 48 -3.77 15.09 5.13
CA ALA A 48 -3.57 16.54 5.01
C ALA A 48 -4.10 17.13 3.69
N ARG A 49 -4.58 16.29 2.77
CA ARG A 49 -5.16 16.67 1.46
C ARG A 49 -4.20 17.51 0.62
N THR A 50 -2.94 17.08 0.53
CA THR A 50 -1.91 17.82 -0.19
C THR A 50 -1.81 17.39 -1.64
N ALA A 51 -1.57 18.34 -2.55
CA ALA A 51 -1.42 18.05 -3.97
C ALA A 51 -0.24 17.10 -4.28
N TRP A 52 0.84 17.15 -3.48
CA TRP A 52 2.00 16.28 -3.63
C TRP A 52 1.70 14.82 -3.29
N ALA A 53 0.65 14.54 -2.50
CA ALA A 53 0.27 13.18 -2.11
C ALA A 53 -0.01 12.29 -3.32
N SER A 54 -0.53 12.85 -4.42
CA SER A 54 -0.78 12.09 -5.64
C SER A 54 0.51 11.55 -6.26
N LEU A 55 1.58 12.35 -6.25
CA LEU A 55 2.87 11.94 -6.79
C LEU A 55 3.51 10.88 -5.89
N VAL A 56 3.56 11.13 -4.58
CA VAL A 56 4.16 10.22 -3.61
C VAL A 56 3.44 8.87 -3.59
N LEU A 57 2.10 8.86 -3.66
CA LEU A 57 1.30 7.64 -3.79
C LEU A 57 1.73 6.81 -5.01
N LYS A 58 1.87 7.43 -6.19
CA LYS A 58 2.29 6.72 -7.42
C LYS A 58 3.70 6.15 -7.31
N ILE A 59 4.63 6.93 -6.76
CA ILE A 59 6.01 6.47 -6.54
C ILE A 59 6.00 5.25 -5.60
N TYR A 60 5.28 5.34 -4.49
CA TYR A 60 5.19 4.28 -3.51
C TYR A 60 4.55 2.99 -4.07
N ILE A 61 3.44 3.10 -4.80
CA ILE A 61 2.82 1.95 -5.48
C ILE A 61 3.76 1.38 -6.55
N GLY A 62 4.50 2.22 -7.27
CA GLY A 62 5.52 1.78 -8.23
C GLY A 62 6.61 0.92 -7.57
N ILE A 63 7.14 1.39 -6.43
CA ILE A 63 8.11 0.63 -5.63
C ILE A 63 7.50 -0.68 -5.10
N GLN A 64 6.26 -0.65 -4.59
CA GLN A 64 5.56 -1.86 -4.16
C GLN A 64 5.43 -2.87 -5.30
N THR A 65 5.01 -2.41 -6.48
CA THR A 65 4.82 -3.26 -7.66
C THR A 65 6.15 -3.91 -8.07
N LEU A 66 7.24 -3.14 -8.09
CA LEU A 66 8.59 -3.69 -8.34
C LEU A 66 9.01 -4.70 -7.28
N GLY A 67 8.79 -4.40 -6.00
CA GLY A 67 9.10 -5.29 -4.88
C GLY A 67 8.36 -6.61 -4.97
N PHE A 68 7.05 -6.59 -5.16
CA PHE A 68 6.25 -7.80 -5.30
C PHE A 68 6.56 -8.57 -6.58
N THR A 69 6.95 -7.90 -7.65
CA THR A 69 7.41 -8.56 -8.89
C THR A 69 8.72 -9.29 -8.66
N ALA A 70 9.68 -8.66 -7.98
CA ALA A 70 10.95 -9.28 -7.62
C ALA A 70 10.74 -10.49 -6.70
N LEU A 71 9.95 -10.33 -5.63
CA LEU A 71 9.61 -11.42 -4.71
C LEU A 71 8.88 -12.57 -5.42
N GLY A 72 7.93 -12.24 -6.31
CA GLY A 72 7.20 -13.22 -7.11
C GLY A 72 8.10 -14.00 -8.05
N ALA A 73 9.01 -13.33 -8.76
CA ALA A 73 10.00 -13.99 -9.62
C ALA A 73 10.92 -14.92 -8.80
N THR A 74 11.41 -14.45 -7.65
CA THR A 74 12.21 -15.28 -6.74
C THR A 74 11.43 -16.50 -6.25
N ALA A 75 10.16 -16.33 -5.88
CA ALA A 75 9.30 -17.43 -5.43
C ALA A 75 9.06 -18.47 -6.54
N ILE A 76 8.83 -18.03 -7.78
CA ILE A 76 8.65 -18.93 -8.93
C ILE A 76 9.92 -19.74 -9.19
N ILE A 77 11.09 -19.09 -9.19
CA ILE A 77 12.37 -19.77 -9.39
C ILE A 77 12.64 -20.76 -8.26
N ALA A 78 12.45 -20.33 -7.00
CA ALA A 78 12.66 -21.18 -5.84
C ALA A 78 11.73 -22.41 -5.84
N TYR A 79 10.47 -22.26 -6.27
CA TYR A 79 9.54 -23.38 -6.44
C TYR A 79 10.02 -24.42 -7.48
N GLN A 80 10.78 -24.00 -8.50
CA GLN A 80 11.34 -24.90 -9.51
C GLN A 80 12.58 -25.65 -9.03
N ILE A 81 13.34 -25.08 -8.07
CA ILE A 81 14.59 -25.66 -7.57
C ILE A 81 14.32 -26.53 -6.34
N THR A 82 13.55 -26.02 -5.38
CA THR A 82 13.33 -26.63 -4.07
C THR A 82 11.90 -26.34 -3.57
N PRO A 83 10.89 -27.06 -4.08
CA PRO A 83 9.47 -26.75 -3.83
C PRO A 83 9.03 -26.90 -2.36
N GLU A 84 9.73 -27.72 -1.59
CA GLU A 84 9.50 -27.90 -0.15
C GLU A 84 9.85 -26.66 0.69
N ASP A 85 10.83 -25.85 0.26
CA ASP A 85 11.36 -24.71 1.02
C ASP A 85 10.55 -23.41 0.82
N VAL A 86 9.61 -23.39 -0.12
CA VAL A 86 8.79 -22.20 -0.45
C VAL A 86 7.39 -22.24 0.16
N LYS A 87 7.11 -23.23 1.00
CA LYS A 87 5.82 -23.37 1.68
C LYS A 87 5.66 -22.32 2.77
N VAL A 88 4.54 -21.61 2.75
CA VAL A 88 4.17 -20.69 3.82
C VAL A 88 3.36 -21.47 4.85
N VAL A 89 3.94 -21.75 6.02
CA VAL A 89 3.27 -22.49 7.10
C VAL A 89 2.97 -21.54 8.27
N VAL A 90 1.70 -21.43 8.65
CA VAL A 90 1.28 -20.64 9.81
C VAL A 90 0.53 -21.56 10.76
N ARG A 91 1.02 -21.68 12.00
CA ARG A 91 0.43 -22.56 13.05
C ARG A 91 0.23 -24.02 12.58
N GLY A 92 1.17 -24.53 11.77
CA GLY A 92 1.12 -25.90 11.24
C GLY A 92 0.19 -26.09 10.04
N GLN A 93 -0.47 -25.04 9.54
CA GLN A 93 -1.29 -25.10 8.33
C GLN A 93 -0.55 -24.45 7.15
N GLU A 94 -0.51 -25.14 6.01
CA GLU A 94 0.04 -24.61 4.77
C GLU A 94 -0.92 -23.59 4.15
N LEU A 95 -0.45 -22.34 4.00
CA LEU A 95 -1.16 -21.28 3.30
C LEU A 95 -0.86 -21.37 1.79
N PRO A 96 -1.91 -21.38 0.94
CA PRO A 96 -1.71 -21.41 -0.50
C PRO A 96 -1.06 -20.10 -0.99
N ILE A 97 0.12 -20.20 -1.59
CA ILE A 97 0.88 -19.06 -2.13
C ILE A 97 0.07 -18.27 -3.15
N TRP A 98 -0.72 -18.96 -3.98
CA TRP A 98 -1.59 -18.32 -4.97
C TRP A 98 -2.64 -17.42 -4.33
N ALA A 99 -3.15 -17.76 -3.14
CA ALA A 99 -4.12 -16.94 -2.42
C ALA A 99 -3.46 -15.65 -1.91
N ILE A 100 -2.23 -15.75 -1.39
CA ILE A 100 -1.43 -14.58 -0.99
C ILE A 100 -1.20 -13.67 -2.21
N ALA A 101 -0.79 -14.25 -3.34
CA ALA A 101 -0.57 -13.51 -4.58
C ALA A 101 -1.85 -12.81 -5.05
N MET A 102 -3.01 -13.46 -5.00
CA MET A 102 -4.28 -12.82 -5.36
C MET A 102 -4.61 -11.64 -4.45
N VAL A 103 -4.42 -11.77 -3.13
CA VAL A 103 -4.65 -10.65 -2.20
C VAL A 103 -3.76 -9.47 -2.54
N VAL A 104 -2.46 -9.71 -2.77
CA VAL A 104 -1.51 -8.66 -3.16
C VAL A 104 -1.95 -7.99 -4.48
N LEU A 105 -2.32 -8.78 -5.48
CA LEU A 105 -2.78 -8.25 -6.78
C LEU A 105 -4.03 -7.39 -6.63
N ILE A 106 -5.05 -7.84 -5.89
CA ILE A 106 -6.28 -7.08 -5.65
C ILE A 106 -5.96 -5.74 -4.98
N LEU A 107 -5.14 -5.77 -3.92
CA LEU A 107 -4.76 -4.57 -3.19
C LEU A 107 -3.95 -3.61 -4.06
N LEU A 108 -2.98 -4.08 -4.83
CA LEU A 108 -2.20 -3.25 -5.75
C LEU A 108 -3.06 -2.66 -6.88
N SER A 109 -3.95 -3.47 -7.47
CA SER A 109 -4.85 -3.00 -8.53
C SER A 109 -5.79 -1.91 -8.02
N PHE A 110 -6.33 -2.05 -6.81
CA PHE A 110 -7.15 -1.01 -6.19
C PHE A 110 -6.35 0.28 -5.97
N GLN A 111 -5.13 0.17 -5.45
CA GLN A 111 -4.26 1.33 -5.23
C GLN A 111 -3.90 2.05 -6.53
N TRP A 112 -3.53 1.31 -7.58
CA TRP A 112 -3.27 1.87 -8.91
C TRP A 112 -4.50 2.57 -9.50
N TYR A 113 -5.68 1.95 -9.39
CA TYR A 113 -6.94 2.55 -9.80
C TYR A 113 -7.17 3.90 -9.10
N MET A 114 -7.00 3.93 -7.77
CA MET A 114 -7.16 5.14 -6.99
C MET A 114 -6.14 6.23 -7.35
N ALA A 115 -4.87 5.85 -7.55
CA ALA A 115 -3.77 6.77 -7.85
C ALA A 115 -3.98 7.56 -9.15
N PHE A 116 -4.72 7.01 -10.11
CA PHE A 116 -5.08 7.68 -11.36
C PHE A 116 -6.53 8.16 -11.42
N SER A 117 -7.32 7.96 -10.37
CA SER A 117 -8.71 8.39 -10.35
C SER A 117 -8.81 9.93 -10.34
N LYS A 118 -9.77 10.47 -11.12
CA LYS A 118 -10.09 11.91 -11.11
C LYS A 118 -10.59 12.35 -9.73
N GLY A 119 -11.30 11.46 -9.02
CA GLY A 119 -11.83 11.72 -7.68
C GLY A 119 -10.74 11.99 -6.65
N LEU A 120 -9.67 11.17 -6.63
CA LEU A 120 -8.54 11.42 -5.74
C LEU A 120 -7.83 12.74 -6.07
N LYS A 121 -7.61 13.03 -7.36
CA LYS A 121 -6.99 14.29 -7.78
C LYS A 121 -7.80 15.51 -7.32
N HIS A 122 -9.13 15.46 -7.43
CA HIS A 122 -10.00 16.54 -6.97
C HIS A 122 -9.99 16.68 -5.45
N TYR A 123 -10.02 15.56 -4.71
CA TYR A 123 -9.93 15.56 -3.25
C TYR A 123 -8.63 16.19 -2.73
N LEU A 124 -7.50 15.89 -3.37
CA LEU A 124 -6.18 16.42 -2.99
C LEU A 124 -5.93 17.87 -3.46
N ALA A 125 -6.76 18.38 -4.37
CA ALA A 125 -6.67 19.77 -4.84
C ALA A 125 -7.67 20.71 -4.13
N ALA A 126 -8.59 20.16 -3.33
CA ALA A 126 -9.57 20.94 -2.61
C ALA A 126 -8.87 21.74 -1.49
N PRO A 127 -9.12 23.07 -1.38
CA PRO A 127 -8.63 23.85 -0.26
C PRO A 127 -9.08 23.22 1.07
N VAL A 128 -8.16 23.15 2.03
CA VAL A 128 -8.51 22.84 3.41
C VAL A 128 -9.34 24.02 3.90
N ASP A 129 -10.64 23.81 4.10
CA ASP A 129 -11.54 24.80 4.69
C ASP A 129 -11.08 25.05 6.12
N THR A 130 -10.38 26.17 6.35
CA THR A 130 -9.84 26.54 7.66
C THR A 130 -10.91 27.05 8.62
N GLY A 131 -12.19 27.11 8.21
CA GLY A 131 -13.28 27.51 9.09
C GLY A 131 -13.18 28.95 9.63
N GLU A 132 -12.29 29.76 9.06
CA GLU A 132 -12.13 31.17 9.43
C GLU A 132 -13.24 31.96 8.74
N LYS A 133 -14.36 32.12 9.45
CA LYS A 133 -15.39 33.10 9.09
C LYS A 133 -14.79 34.49 9.28
N ALA A 134 -14.60 35.21 8.18
CA ALA A 134 -14.32 36.65 8.17
C ALA A 134 -15.49 37.44 8.75
#